data_AF-A0A732VHC9-F1
#
_entry.id   AF-A0A732VHC9-F1
#
_cell.length_a   1.000
_cell.length_b   1.000
_cell.length_c   1.000
_cell.angle_alpha   90.00
_cell.angle_beta   90.00
_cell.angle_gamma   90.00
#
_symmetry.space_group_name_H-M   'P 1'
#
loop_
_entity.id
_entity.type
_entity.pdbx_description
1 polymer ?
#
loop_
_entity_poly.entity_id
_entity_poly.type
_entity_poly.pdbx_seq_one_letter_code
_entity_poly.pdbx_strand_id
1 'polypeptide(L)'
;MNIFDHYRQRYEAAKDEEFTLQDFLTICRQDRSAYANAAERLLMAIGEPNMVDTAQEPRLSRLFSNRVIARYPAFEEFYGMEDAIEQIVSYLKHAAQGLEEKKQILY
;
A
#
# COMPACT_ATOMS: atom_id res chain seq x y z
N MET A 1 33.17 -7.62 24.69
CA MET A 1 31.81 -8.08 24.34
C MET A 1 31.89 -9.59 24.15
N ASN A 2 31.19 -10.38 24.97
CA ASN A 2 31.32 -11.84 24.96
C ASN A 2 30.52 -12.44 23.80
N ILE A 3 30.92 -13.60 23.27
CA ILE A 3 30.23 -14.27 22.15
C ILE A 3 28.75 -14.55 22.47
N PHE A 4 28.46 -14.76 23.75
CA PHE A 4 27.11 -14.96 24.27
C PHE A 4 26.23 -13.71 24.19
N ASP A 5 26.80 -12.51 24.33
CA ASP A 5 26.06 -11.25 24.22
C ASP A 5 25.58 -11.02 22.78
N HIS A 6 26.43 -11.30 21.79
CA HIS A 6 26.09 -11.21 20.37
C HIS A 6 25.01 -12.21 19.95
N TYR A 7 25.06 -13.44 20.48
CA TYR A 7 24.04 -14.44 20.21
C TYR A 7 22.68 -14.04 20.79
N ARG A 8 22.66 -13.52 22.02
CA ARG A 8 21.45 -13.03 22.67
C ARG A 8 20.81 -11.85 21.93
N GLN A 9 21.61 -10.87 21.50
CA GLN A 9 21.11 -9.72 20.73
C GLN A 9 20.49 -10.15 19.39
N ARG A 10 21.11 -11.08 18.67
CA ARG A 10 20.54 -11.61 17.43
C ARG A 10 19.25 -12.38 17.65
N TYR A 11 19.18 -13.16 18.73
CA TYR A 11 17.98 -13.90 19.09
C TYR A 11 16.83 -12.97 19.49
N GLU A 12 17.11 -11.94 20.30
CA GLU A 12 16.10 -10.93 20.67
C GLU A 12 15.65 -10.09 19.47
N ALA A 13 16.56 -9.73 18.54
CA ALA A 13 16.22 -8.99 17.33
C ALA A 13 15.44 -9.81 16.29
N ALA A 14 15.52 -11.14 16.34
CA ALA A 14 14.77 -12.05 15.48
C ALA A 14 13.46 -12.53 16.12
N LYS A 15 13.19 -12.13 17.37
CA LYS A 15 11.96 -12.48 18.05
C LYS A 15 10.87 -11.54 17.58
N ASP A 16 9.75 -12.10 17.14
CA ASP A 16 8.58 -11.33 16.74
C ASP A 16 8.09 -10.44 17.89
N GLU A 17 7.62 -9.24 17.57
CA GLU A 17 6.93 -8.39 18.54
C GLU A 17 5.57 -9.05 18.89
N GLU A 18 5.46 -9.52 20.13
CA GLU A 18 4.24 -10.15 20.64
C GLU A 18 3.36 -9.09 21.32
N PHE A 19 2.14 -8.89 20.80
CA PHE A 19 1.11 -8.12 21.50
C PHE A 19 0.33 -9.02 22.45
N THR A 20 -0.03 -8.50 23.63
CA THR A 20 -1.04 -9.19 24.44
C THR A 20 -2.41 -9.09 23.75
N LEU A 21 -3.34 -9.99 24.08
CA LEU A 21 -4.71 -9.90 23.59
C LEU A 21 -5.34 -8.52 23.90
N GLN A 22 -5.07 -7.97 25.09
CA GLN A 22 -5.58 -6.66 25.50
C GLN A 22 -5.02 -5.53 24.65
N ASP A 23 -3.73 -5.57 24.31
CA ASP A 23 -3.10 -4.58 23.43
C ASP A 23 -3.68 -4.67 22.02
N PHE A 24 -3.81 -5.88 21.49
CA PHE A 24 -4.44 -6.12 20.20
C PHE A 24 -5.88 -5.58 20.15
N LEU A 25 -6.70 -5.88 21.16
CA LEU A 25 -8.07 -5.36 21.24
C LEU A 25 -8.12 -3.84 21.40
N THR A 26 -7.11 -3.25 22.05
CA THR A 26 -6.99 -1.80 22.17
C THR A 26 -6.69 -1.15 20.82
N ILE A 27 -5.80 -1.76 20.01
CA ILE A 27 -5.53 -1.34 18.63
C ILE A 27 -6.81 -1.43 17.81
N CYS A 28 -7.50 -2.57 17.83
CA CYS A 28 -8.76 -2.76 17.12
C CYS A 28 -9.85 -1.73 17.51
N ARG A 29 -9.85 -1.27 18.77
CA ARG A 29 -10.77 -0.22 19.23
C ARG A 29 -10.41 1.17 18.72
N GLN A 30 -9.11 1.46 18.58
CA GLN A 30 -8.60 2.80 18.26
C GLN A 30 -8.41 3.02 16.77
N ASP A 31 -8.05 1.96 16.04
CA ASP A 31 -7.73 2.01 14.62
C ASP A 31 -8.56 0.97 13.84
N ARG A 32 -9.41 1.48 12.94
CA ARG A 32 -10.22 0.64 12.06
C ARG A 32 -9.38 -0.12 11.04
N SER A 33 -8.18 0.36 10.71
CA SER A 33 -7.25 -0.30 9.80
C SER A 33 -6.80 -1.67 10.32
N ALA A 34 -6.92 -1.92 11.63
CA ALA A 34 -6.63 -3.22 12.24
C ALA A 34 -7.46 -4.36 11.61
N TYR A 35 -8.69 -4.05 11.16
CA TYR A 35 -9.58 -4.99 10.49
C TYR A 35 -9.41 -5.06 8.97
N ALA A 36 -8.58 -4.17 8.39
CA ALA A 36 -8.39 -4.10 6.96
C ALA A 36 -7.69 -5.37 6.45
N ASN A 37 -8.19 -5.91 5.35
CA ASN A 37 -7.54 -6.99 4.61
C ASN A 37 -6.28 -6.47 3.87
N ALA A 38 -5.47 -7.37 3.29
CA ALA A 38 -4.23 -6.93 2.65
C ALA A 38 -4.45 -5.95 1.49
N ALA A 39 -5.50 -6.12 0.68
CA ALA A 39 -5.80 -5.21 -0.42
C ALA A 39 -6.17 -3.81 0.10
N GLU A 40 -7.01 -3.74 1.13
CA GLU A 40 -7.36 -2.48 1.80
C GLU A 40 -6.13 -1.80 2.39
N ARG A 41 -5.23 -2.55 3.05
CA ARG A 41 -3.97 -2.01 3.60
C ARG A 41 -3.05 -1.47 2.50
N LEU A 42 -2.94 -2.17 1.37
CA LEU A 42 -2.16 -1.71 0.23
C LEU A 42 -2.75 -0.43 -0.37
N LEU A 43 -4.08 -0.32 -0.50
CA LEU A 43 -4.73 0.91 -0.97
C LEU A 43 -4.48 2.07 -0.01
N MET A 44 -4.55 1.84 1.31
CA MET A 44 -4.21 2.86 2.31
C MET A 44 -2.76 3.32 2.17
N ALA A 45 -1.83 2.41 1.91
CA ALA A 45 -0.42 2.72 1.71
C ALA A 45 -0.16 3.48 0.38
N ILE A 46 -0.91 3.15 -0.68
CA ILE A 46 -0.83 3.84 -1.98
C ILE A 46 -1.31 5.29 -1.86
N GLY A 47 -2.35 5.52 -1.07
CA GLY A 47 -2.94 6.83 -0.81
C GLY A 47 -3.94 7.29 -1.87
N GLU A 48 -4.52 8.47 -1.63
CA GLU A 48 -5.51 9.07 -2.52
C GLU A 48 -4.85 9.71 -3.76
N PRO A 49 -5.42 9.52 -4.97
CA PRO A 49 -4.85 10.09 -6.18
C PRO A 49 -5.14 11.58 -6.31
N ASN A 50 -4.17 12.31 -6.87
CA ASN A 50 -4.40 13.61 -7.49
C ASN A 50 -4.81 13.42 -8.95
N MET A 51 -5.96 13.97 -9.34
CA MET A 51 -6.46 13.90 -10.71
C MET A 51 -5.86 15.01 -11.56
N VAL A 52 -5.05 14.63 -12.55
CA VAL A 52 -4.31 15.58 -13.41
C VAL A 52 -4.94 15.63 -14.79
N ASP A 53 -5.47 16.79 -15.17
CA ASP A 53 -5.88 17.09 -16.54
C ASP A 53 -4.65 17.36 -17.40
N THR A 54 -4.29 16.39 -18.24
CA THR A 54 -3.09 16.48 -19.09
C THR A 54 -3.25 17.45 -20.26
N ALA A 55 -4.48 17.89 -20.58
CA ALA A 55 -4.71 18.87 -21.63
C ALA A 55 -4.15 20.26 -21.30
N GLN A 56 -3.99 20.57 -20.00
CA GLN A 56 -3.49 21.86 -19.52
C GLN A 56 -1.98 22.05 -19.76
N GLU A 57 -1.23 20.98 -20.00
CA GLU A 57 0.22 21.03 -20.19
C GLU A 57 0.63 20.38 -21.54
N PRO A 58 1.27 21.12 -22.47
CA PRO A 58 1.60 20.61 -23.80
C PRO A 58 2.45 19.32 -23.82
N ARG A 59 3.30 19.12 -22.80
CA ARG A 59 4.11 17.90 -22.68
C ARG A 59 3.26 16.70 -22.27
N LEU A 60 2.42 16.87 -21.26
CA LEU A 60 1.53 15.81 -20.78
C LEU A 60 0.44 15.48 -21.81
N SER A 61 -0.10 16.50 -22.48
CA SER A 61 -1.04 16.37 -23.59
C SER A 61 -0.56 15.39 -24.66
N ARG A 62 0.70 15.51 -25.09
CA ARG A 62 1.30 14.62 -26.10
C ARG A 62 1.56 13.21 -25.58
N LEU A 63 1.87 13.07 -24.29
CA LEU A 63 2.21 11.78 -23.68
C LEU A 63 0.95 10.95 -23.37
N PHE A 64 -0.11 11.62 -22.93
CA PHE A 64 -1.33 10.98 -22.42
C PHE A 64 -2.58 11.29 -23.24
N SER A 65 -2.42 11.90 -24.42
CA SER A 65 -3.48 12.21 -25.37
C SER A 65 -4.65 12.99 -24.74
N ASN A 66 -4.34 14.03 -23.97
CA ASN A 66 -5.30 14.87 -23.24
C ASN A 66 -6.21 14.14 -22.26
N ARG A 67 -5.87 12.91 -21.82
CA ARG A 67 -6.68 12.22 -20.81
C ARG A 67 -6.49 12.83 -19.42
N VAL A 68 -7.46 12.61 -18.54
CA VAL A 68 -7.28 12.82 -17.10
C VAL A 68 -6.64 11.58 -16.50
N ILE A 69 -5.51 11.74 -15.80
CA ILE A 69 -4.77 10.64 -15.16
C ILE A 69 -4.83 10.75 -13.63
N ALA A 70 -4.79 9.62 -12.95
CA ALA A 70 -4.65 9.54 -11.50
C ALA A 70 -3.16 9.40 -11.12
N ARG A 71 -2.62 10.35 -10.34
CA ARG A 71 -1.27 10.27 -9.78
C ARG A 71 -1.34 9.98 -8.28
N TYR A 72 -0.69 8.91 -7.86
CA TYR A 72 -0.71 8.42 -6.49
C TYR A 72 0.59 8.77 -5.74
N PRO A 73 0.54 9.23 -4.47
CA PRO A 73 1.72 9.63 -3.71
C PRO A 73 2.79 8.54 -3.59
N ALA A 74 2.38 7.28 -3.38
CA ALA A 74 3.32 6.16 -3.26
C ALA A 74 4.14 5.89 -4.54
N PHE A 75 3.72 6.46 -5.67
CA PHE A 75 4.33 6.26 -6.98
C PHE A 75 4.87 7.56 -7.61
N GLU A 76 5.17 8.59 -6.81
CA GLU A 76 5.63 9.90 -7.31
C GLU A 76 6.90 9.80 -8.19
N GLU A 77 7.78 8.85 -7.89
CA GLU A 77 9.03 8.61 -8.63
C GLU A 77 8.87 7.65 -9.84
N PHE A 78 7.66 7.14 -10.09
CA PHE A 78 7.37 6.17 -11.15
C PHE A 78 6.89 6.87 -12.42
N TYR A 79 7.82 7.50 -13.13
CA TYR A 79 7.52 8.23 -14.36
C TYR A 79 7.16 7.30 -15.53
N GLY A 80 6.06 7.61 -16.24
CA GLY A 80 5.64 6.88 -17.44
C GLY A 80 4.96 5.53 -17.16
N MET A 81 4.67 5.22 -15.90
CA MET A 81 3.99 3.98 -15.48
C MET A 81 2.53 4.21 -15.06
N GLU A 82 1.96 5.39 -15.31
CA GLU A 82 0.65 5.79 -14.82
C GLU A 82 -0.47 4.81 -15.22
N ASP A 83 -0.45 4.32 -16.47
CA ASP A 83 -1.44 3.33 -16.94
C ASP A 83 -1.31 1.98 -16.23
N ALA A 84 -0.08 1.53 -15.95
CA ALA A 84 0.16 0.29 -15.23
C ALA A 84 -0.21 0.42 -13.75
N ILE A 85 0.11 1.56 -13.14
CA ILE A 85 -0.27 1.88 -11.75
C ILE A 85 -1.79 1.91 -11.62
N GLU A 86 -2.50 2.54 -12.56
CA GLU A 86 -3.96 2.60 -12.55
C GLU A 86 -4.58 1.18 -12.62
N GLN A 87 -4.01 0.28 -13.44
CA GLN A 87 -4.44 -1.12 -13.49
C GLN A 87 -4.20 -1.84 -12.16
N ILE A 88 -3.03 -1.67 -11.54
CA ILE A 88 -2.71 -2.26 -10.23
C ILE A 88 -3.68 -1.75 -9.16
N VAL A 89 -3.91 -0.44 -9.11
CA VAL A 89 -4.82 0.17 -8.12
C VAL A 89 -6.25 -0.28 -8.36
N SER A 90 -6.70 -0.38 -9.62
CA SER A 90 -8.03 -0.90 -9.97
C SER A 90 -8.21 -2.34 -9.49
N TYR A 91 -7.22 -3.19 -9.73
CA TYR A 91 -7.20 -4.57 -9.26
C TYR A 91 -7.30 -4.66 -7.73
N LEU A 92 -6.53 -3.85 -7.02
CA LEU A 92 -6.57 -3.78 -5.55
C LEU A 92 -7.93 -3.27 -5.04
N LYS A 93 -8.55 -2.30 -5.72
CA LYS A 93 -9.91 -1.83 -5.40
C LYS A 93 -10.94 -2.94 -5.52
N HIS A 94 -10.87 -3.76 -6.57
CA HIS A 94 -11.77 -4.91 -6.71
C HIS A 94 -11.53 -5.95 -5.61
N ALA A 95 -10.28 -6.26 -5.31
CA ALA A 95 -9.93 -7.20 -4.24
C ALA A 95 -10.40 -6.71 -2.86
N ALA A 96 -10.24 -5.41 -2.57
CA ALA A 96 -10.72 -4.79 -1.34
C ALA A 96 -12.24 -4.87 -1.17
N GLN A 97 -13.00 -4.85 -2.28
CA GLN A 97 -14.45 -5.04 -2.29
C GLN A 97 -14.88 -6.50 -2.13
N GLY A 98 -13.93 -7.44 -2.03
CA GLY A 98 -14.21 -8.87 -1.87
C GLY A 98 -14.57 -9.60 -3.16
N LEU A 99 -14.19 -9.03 -4.32
CA LEU A 99 -14.37 -9.66 -5.63
C LEU A 99 -13.34 -10.79 -5.87
N GLU A 100 -13.34 -11.37 -7.08
CA GLU A 100 -12.55 -12.56 -7.42
C GLU A 100 -11.04 -12.36 -7.21
N GLU A 101 -10.55 -11.15 -7.44
CA GLU A 101 -9.17 -10.71 -7.26
C GLU A 101 -8.67 -10.94 -5.82
N LYS A 102 -9.57 -10.91 -4.83
CA LYS A 102 -9.21 -11.19 -3.43
C LYS A 102 -8.52 -12.54 -3.25
N LYS A 103 -8.88 -13.55 -4.05
CA LYS A 103 -8.32 -14.91 -3.93
C LYS A 103 -6.86 -15.01 -4.41
N GLN A 104 -6.39 -14.01 -5.13
CA GLN A 104 -5.05 -13.99 -5.73
C GLN A 104 -4.05 -13.18 -4.90
N ILE A 105 -4.54 -12.45 -3.88
CA ILE A 105 -3.71 -11.74 -2.91
C ILE A 105 -3.52 -12.68 -1.71
N LEU A 106 -2.29 -13.16 -1.51
CA LEU A 106 -1.97 -14.27 -0.60
C LEU A 106 -1.95 -13.90 0.89
N TYR A 107 -2.47 -12.74 1.28
CA TYR A 107 -2.40 -12.21 2.64
C TYR A 107 -3.72 -11.61 3.10
#